data_AF-A0A0J6Z2E8-F1
#
_entry.id   AF-A0A0J6Z2E8-F1
#
_cell.length_a   1.000
_cell.length_b   1.000
_cell.length_c   1.000
_cell.angle_alpha   90.00
_cell.angle_beta   90.00
_cell.angle_gamma   90.00
#
_symmetry.space_group_name_H-M   'P 1'
#
loop_
_entity.id
_entity.type
_entity.pdbx_description
1 polymer ?
#
loop_
_entity_poly.entity_id
_entity_poly.type
_entity_poly.pdbx_seq_one_letter_code
_entity_poly.pdbx_strand_id
1 'polypeptide(L)'
;MRVAAPGRGGALNGTTYLHGTSNATAMATRTADHIFNILEALQAVDGEPPFASAEYHPVLTKALLVHAATWGPMRDGLTRAIDGGQDLTRRAISQLLGYGAVDLERVISATTTRVLLLGAGSITADQRHTFELPLPGSLAATTDWRRLTITLAWLSPVNTATRRHRMARLSFEPPRQPLGVDRLEAEARVSRNGTVQHEILEGQRAVAFAAGDALEINVDCRVDAGRLAAPVRYGLAATLEVAPTIRVDIHQEVRQQLQVRLRTRTR
;
A
#
# COMPACT_ATOMS: atom_id res chain seq x y z
N MET A 1 -6.90 -0.96 -24.37
CA MET A 1 -5.50 -0.52 -24.57
C MET A 1 -5.25 -0.34 -26.05
N ARG A 2 -4.60 0.76 -26.46
CA ARG A 2 -4.16 0.96 -27.84
C ARG A 2 -2.81 0.28 -28.03
N VAL A 3 -2.68 -0.60 -29.02
CA VAL A 3 -1.47 -1.35 -29.32
C VAL A 3 -1.06 -1.13 -30.77
N ALA A 4 0.22 -1.35 -31.07
CA ALA A 4 0.70 -1.34 -32.46
C ALA A 4 0.03 -2.46 -33.26
N ALA A 5 -0.33 -2.16 -34.51
CA ALA A 5 -0.92 -3.11 -35.44
C ALA A 5 -0.47 -2.75 -36.87
N PRO A 6 -0.50 -3.69 -37.83
CA PRO A 6 -0.15 -3.40 -39.21
C PRO A 6 -0.97 -2.23 -39.76
N GLY A 7 -0.29 -1.20 -40.28
CA GLY A 7 -0.92 -0.07 -40.96
C GLY A 7 -1.31 -0.40 -42.40
N ARG A 8 -2.33 0.29 -42.93
CA ARG A 8 -2.68 0.17 -44.35
C ARG A 8 -1.61 0.85 -45.21
N GLY A 9 -1.28 0.26 -46.36
CA GLY A 9 -0.42 0.88 -47.37
C GLY A 9 1.02 1.19 -46.91
N GLY A 10 1.58 0.42 -45.97
CA GLY A 10 2.94 0.63 -45.46
C GLY A 10 3.06 1.69 -44.36
N ALA A 11 1.95 2.20 -43.83
CA ALA A 11 1.97 3.12 -42.69
C ALA A 11 2.59 2.47 -41.44
N LEU A 12 3.62 3.13 -40.88
CA LEU A 12 4.39 2.65 -39.73
C LEU A 12 3.74 2.95 -38.36
N ASN A 13 2.63 3.72 -38.35
CA ASN A 13 1.93 4.16 -37.14
C ASN A 13 0.57 3.47 -36.95
N GLY A 14 0.38 2.30 -37.54
CA GLY A 14 -0.86 1.52 -37.38
C GLY A 14 -1.11 1.15 -35.92
N THR A 15 -2.35 1.35 -35.47
CA THR A 15 -2.76 0.97 -34.11
C THR A 15 -4.15 0.33 -34.11
N THR A 16 -4.41 -0.54 -33.13
CA THR A 16 -5.73 -1.11 -32.86
C THR A 16 -6.03 -1.10 -31.36
N TYR A 17 -7.27 -1.33 -30.99
CA TYR A 17 -7.70 -1.43 -29.60
C TYR A 17 -7.92 -2.89 -29.21
N LEU A 18 -7.29 -3.29 -28.09
CA LEU A 18 -7.50 -4.60 -27.46
C LEU A 18 -7.99 -4.43 -26.01
N HIS A 19 -8.74 -5.42 -25.53
CA HIS A 19 -9.16 -5.54 -24.13
C HIS A 19 -8.93 -6.98 -23.64
N GLY A 20 -8.77 -7.16 -22.33
CA GLY A 20 -8.51 -8.47 -21.71
C GLY A 20 -7.44 -8.42 -20.64
N THR A 21 -7.31 -9.50 -19.88
CA THR A 21 -6.37 -9.61 -18.75
C THR A 21 -4.92 -9.47 -19.19
N SER A 22 -4.54 -9.93 -20.38
CA SER A 22 -3.18 -9.73 -20.93
C SER A 22 -2.81 -8.24 -21.06
N ASN A 23 -3.75 -7.40 -21.49
CA ASN A 23 -3.55 -5.96 -21.59
C ASN A 23 -3.44 -5.31 -20.20
N ALA A 24 -4.27 -5.76 -19.25
CA ALA A 24 -4.21 -5.28 -17.86
C ALA A 24 -2.87 -5.65 -17.19
N THR A 25 -2.38 -6.87 -17.41
CA THR A 25 -1.06 -7.32 -16.94
C THR A 25 0.06 -6.45 -17.53
N ALA A 26 0.04 -6.19 -18.84
CA ALA A 26 1.03 -5.33 -19.48
C ALA A 26 1.05 -3.92 -18.88
N MET A 27 -0.12 -3.34 -18.58
CA MET A 27 -0.21 -2.06 -17.89
C MET A 27 0.37 -2.13 -16.47
N ALA A 28 0.03 -3.16 -15.69
CA ALA A 28 0.55 -3.34 -14.34
C ALA A 28 2.09 -3.52 -14.33
N THR A 29 2.64 -4.27 -15.28
CA THR A 29 4.08 -4.43 -15.46
C THR A 29 4.76 -3.10 -15.78
N ARG A 30 4.18 -2.28 -16.67
CA ARG A 30 4.70 -0.95 -16.97
C ARG A 30 4.68 -0.04 -15.75
N THR A 31 3.63 -0.10 -14.93
CA THR A 31 3.56 0.65 -13.67
C THR A 31 4.61 0.18 -12.67
N ALA A 32 4.83 -1.14 -12.57
CA ALA A 32 5.86 -1.71 -11.71
C ALA A 32 7.28 -1.27 -12.14
N ASP A 33 7.54 -1.21 -13.44
CA ASP A 33 8.79 -0.67 -14.00
C ASP A 33 8.97 0.82 -13.65
N HIS A 34 7.92 1.63 -13.80
CA HIS A 34 7.95 3.04 -13.38
C HIS A 34 8.25 3.20 -11.89
N ILE A 35 7.62 2.39 -11.02
CA ILE A 35 7.90 2.37 -9.58
C ILE A 35 9.37 2.00 -9.33
N PHE A 36 9.88 1.00 -10.03
CA PHE A 36 11.27 0.55 -9.87
C PHE A 36 12.26 1.67 -10.22
N ASN A 37 12.06 2.35 -11.35
CA ASN A 37 12.86 3.50 -11.76
C ASN A 37 12.84 4.62 -10.70
N ILE A 38 11.68 4.90 -10.09
CA ILE A 38 11.61 5.88 -9.00
C ILE A 38 12.42 5.42 -7.80
N LEU A 39 12.26 4.16 -7.36
CA LEU A 39 13.00 3.62 -6.21
C LEU A 39 14.52 3.64 -6.43
N GLU A 40 15.00 3.37 -7.64
CA GLU A 40 16.42 3.45 -8.00
C GLU A 40 16.95 4.89 -8.07
N ALA A 41 16.09 5.84 -8.42
CA ALA A 41 16.45 7.26 -8.49
C ALA A 41 16.43 7.96 -7.12
N LEU A 42 15.85 7.35 -6.08
CA LEU A 42 15.85 7.92 -4.73
C LEU A 42 17.28 8.03 -4.19
N GLN A 43 17.72 9.26 -3.97
CA GLN A 43 19.02 9.54 -3.40
C GLN A 43 18.94 9.61 -1.87
N ALA A 44 20.05 9.26 -1.21
CA ALA A 44 20.18 9.50 0.21
C ALA A 44 20.08 11.01 0.49
N VAL A 45 19.30 11.37 1.50
CA VAL A 45 19.18 12.73 2.00
C VAL A 45 20.01 12.85 3.28
N ASP A 46 20.82 13.90 3.38
CA ASP A 46 21.65 14.14 4.57
C ASP A 46 20.80 14.16 5.85
N GLY A 47 21.18 13.33 6.82
CA GLY A 47 20.47 13.21 8.10
C GLY A 47 19.26 12.27 8.10
N GLU A 48 18.93 11.65 6.96
CA GLU A 48 17.95 10.56 6.87
C GLU A 48 18.69 9.21 6.76
N PRO A 49 18.16 8.11 7.33
CA PRO A 49 18.77 6.80 7.14
C PRO A 49 18.82 6.45 5.66
N PRO A 50 19.83 5.69 5.19
CA PRO A 50 19.90 5.27 3.80
C PRO A 50 18.61 4.53 3.44
N PHE A 51 18.04 4.89 2.29
CA PHE A 51 16.87 4.21 1.76
C PHE A 51 17.17 2.72 1.57
N ALA A 52 16.12 1.89 1.57
CA ALA A 52 16.26 0.46 1.45
C ALA A 52 17.07 0.08 0.19
N SER A 53 18.06 -0.79 0.37
CA SER A 53 18.90 -1.29 -0.73
C SER A 53 18.06 -1.96 -1.83
N ALA A 54 18.64 -2.08 -3.04
CA ALA A 54 17.98 -2.63 -4.22
C ALA A 54 17.35 -4.02 -4.02
N GLU A 55 17.84 -4.81 -3.05
CA GLU A 55 17.26 -6.11 -2.68
C GLU A 55 15.82 -6.03 -2.16
N TYR A 56 15.37 -4.85 -1.70
CA TYR A 56 14.01 -4.60 -1.22
C TYR A 56 13.09 -4.03 -2.29
N HIS A 57 13.62 -3.59 -3.44
CA HIS A 57 12.79 -3.00 -4.51
C HIS A 57 11.66 -3.93 -4.96
N PRO A 58 11.84 -5.26 -5.15
CA PRO A 58 10.73 -6.12 -5.57
C PRO A 58 9.53 -6.11 -4.60
N VAL A 59 9.79 -6.10 -3.28
CA VAL A 59 8.71 -6.09 -2.27
C VAL A 59 8.12 -4.70 -2.09
N LEU A 60 8.91 -3.64 -2.23
CA LEU A 60 8.44 -2.26 -2.25
C LEU A 60 7.58 -1.97 -3.49
N THR A 61 8.02 -2.38 -4.68
CA THR A 61 7.25 -2.26 -5.92
C THR A 61 5.91 -2.97 -5.80
N LYS A 62 5.91 -4.20 -5.26
CA LYS A 62 4.69 -4.95 -4.99
C LYS A 62 3.77 -4.22 -4.00
N ALA A 63 4.33 -3.66 -2.93
CA ALA A 63 3.57 -2.88 -1.94
C ALA A 63 2.95 -1.65 -2.60
N LEU A 64 3.73 -0.84 -3.30
CA LEU A 64 3.34 0.41 -3.94
C LEU A 64 2.29 0.22 -5.04
N LEU A 65 2.46 -0.82 -5.88
CA LEU A 65 1.49 -1.15 -6.93
C LEU A 65 0.11 -1.45 -6.35
N VAL A 66 0.06 -2.23 -5.26
CA VAL A 66 -1.20 -2.54 -4.56
C VAL A 66 -1.69 -1.36 -3.73
N HIS A 67 -0.78 -0.56 -3.17
CA HIS A 67 -1.12 0.61 -2.35
C HIS A 67 -1.91 1.67 -3.11
N ALA A 68 -1.65 1.78 -4.41
CA ALA A 68 -2.40 2.64 -5.32
C ALA A 68 -3.71 2.02 -5.82
N ALA A 69 -4.04 0.78 -5.44
CA ALA A 69 -5.26 0.12 -5.86
C ALA A 69 -6.46 0.50 -4.96
N THR A 70 -7.63 0.61 -5.57
CA THR A 70 -8.92 0.80 -4.87
C THR A 70 -10.02 0.18 -5.72
N TRP A 71 -11.09 -0.30 -5.07
CA TRP A 71 -12.26 -0.75 -5.80
C TRP A 71 -12.97 0.41 -6.50
N GLY A 72 -13.07 1.57 -5.85
CA GLY A 72 -13.65 2.79 -6.41
C GLY A 72 -14.97 2.53 -7.18
N PRO A 73 -15.16 3.19 -8.34
CA PRO A 73 -16.36 3.00 -9.17
C PRO A 73 -16.55 1.58 -9.73
N MET A 74 -15.50 0.74 -9.76
CA MET A 74 -15.61 -0.63 -10.26
C MET A 74 -16.47 -1.49 -9.35
N ARG A 75 -16.47 -1.23 -8.03
CA ARG A 75 -17.37 -1.91 -7.09
C ARG A 75 -18.82 -1.71 -7.53
N ASP A 76 -19.23 -0.46 -7.73
CA ASP A 76 -20.62 -0.12 -8.06
C ASP A 76 -21.01 -0.63 -9.45
N GLY A 77 -20.07 -0.61 -10.39
CA GLY A 77 -20.24 -1.24 -11.71
C GLY A 77 -20.45 -2.76 -11.61
N LEU A 78 -19.64 -3.44 -10.79
CA LEU A 78 -19.70 -4.88 -10.60
C LEU A 78 -21.00 -5.33 -9.90
N THR A 79 -21.40 -4.64 -8.83
CA THR A 79 -22.64 -4.91 -8.10
C THR A 79 -23.85 -4.79 -9.02
N ARG A 80 -23.89 -3.76 -9.88
CA ARG A 80 -24.98 -3.60 -10.87
C ARG A 80 -25.00 -4.70 -11.93
N ALA A 81 -23.85 -5.22 -12.33
CA ALA A 81 -23.75 -6.20 -13.42
C ALA A 81 -24.09 -7.63 -12.99
N ILE A 82 -23.77 -8.03 -11.76
CA ILE A 82 -23.88 -9.44 -11.33
C ILE A 82 -25.26 -9.78 -10.77
N ASP A 83 -25.90 -8.89 -10.00
CA ASP A 83 -27.00 -9.32 -9.12
C ASP A 83 -28.26 -8.44 -9.17
N GLY A 84 -28.49 -7.74 -10.29
CA GLY A 84 -29.68 -6.89 -10.46
C GLY A 84 -29.88 -5.80 -9.40
N GLY A 85 -28.85 -5.51 -8.59
CA GLY A 85 -28.87 -4.50 -7.52
C GLY A 85 -28.72 -5.01 -6.09
N GLN A 86 -28.55 -6.32 -5.82
CA GLN A 86 -28.20 -6.76 -4.46
C GLN A 86 -26.74 -6.48 -4.13
N ASP A 87 -26.47 -5.98 -2.92
CA ASP A 87 -25.13 -5.63 -2.46
C ASP A 87 -24.25 -6.88 -2.31
N LEU A 88 -23.22 -6.97 -3.16
CA LEU A 88 -22.21 -8.01 -3.06
C LEU A 88 -21.42 -7.87 -1.75
N THR A 89 -21.17 -9.00 -1.08
CA THR A 89 -20.31 -9.00 0.10
C THR A 89 -18.89 -8.55 -0.25
N ARG A 90 -18.20 -7.90 0.69
CA ARG A 90 -16.77 -7.53 0.53
C ARG A 90 -15.90 -8.70 0.11
N ARG A 91 -16.22 -9.92 0.59
CA ARG A 91 -15.56 -11.16 0.20
C ARG A 91 -15.71 -11.46 -1.29
N ALA A 92 -16.93 -11.38 -1.82
CA ALA A 92 -17.23 -11.63 -3.22
C ALA A 92 -16.55 -10.58 -4.12
N ILE A 93 -16.59 -9.30 -3.71
CA ILE A 93 -15.90 -8.22 -4.41
C ILE A 93 -14.39 -8.46 -4.43
N SER A 94 -13.77 -8.80 -3.28
CA SER A 94 -12.35 -9.15 -3.22
C SER A 94 -11.97 -10.32 -4.13
N GLN A 95 -12.85 -11.31 -4.33
CA GLN A 95 -12.58 -12.45 -5.21
C GLN A 95 -12.60 -12.07 -6.70
N LEU A 96 -13.38 -11.05 -7.08
CA LEU A 96 -13.55 -10.62 -8.46
C LEU A 96 -12.59 -9.49 -8.84
N LEU A 97 -12.41 -8.50 -7.96
CA LEU A 97 -11.58 -7.31 -8.20
C LEU A 97 -10.21 -7.37 -7.53
N GLY A 98 -9.95 -8.34 -6.65
CA GLY A 98 -8.76 -8.32 -5.81
C GLY A 98 -8.75 -7.08 -4.92
N TYR A 99 -7.67 -6.29 -5.03
CA TYR A 99 -7.54 -4.98 -4.37
C TYR A 99 -8.05 -3.81 -5.24
N GLY A 100 -8.57 -4.08 -6.43
CA GLY A 100 -9.12 -3.07 -7.33
C GLY A 100 -8.15 -2.59 -8.40
N ALA A 101 -8.52 -1.50 -9.08
CA ALA A 101 -7.70 -0.92 -10.14
C ALA A 101 -6.63 0.00 -9.56
N VAL A 102 -5.43 -0.06 -10.14
CA VAL A 102 -4.30 0.80 -9.79
C VAL A 102 -4.56 2.21 -10.32
N ASP A 103 -4.56 3.18 -9.42
CA ASP A 103 -4.59 4.60 -9.73
C ASP A 103 -3.16 5.13 -9.87
N LEU A 104 -2.74 5.40 -11.10
CA LEU A 104 -1.38 5.84 -11.42
C LEU A 104 -1.01 7.18 -10.75
N GLU A 105 -1.99 8.06 -10.52
CA GLU A 105 -1.74 9.36 -9.86
C GLU A 105 -1.42 9.19 -8.38
N ARG A 106 -1.76 8.03 -7.80
CA ARG A 106 -1.52 7.71 -6.40
C ARG A 106 -0.22 6.94 -6.18
N VAL A 107 0.40 6.43 -7.25
CA VAL A 107 1.64 5.67 -7.19
C VAL A 107 2.78 6.59 -6.74
N ILE A 108 3.36 6.31 -5.57
CA ILE A 108 4.49 7.05 -4.99
C ILE A 108 4.25 8.58 -5.01
N SER A 109 3.05 8.99 -4.59
CA SER A 109 2.66 10.40 -4.53
C SER A 109 2.63 10.89 -3.09
N ALA A 110 3.31 12.01 -2.85
CA ALA A 110 3.16 12.81 -1.64
C ALA A 110 2.71 14.22 -2.05
N THR A 111 1.73 14.76 -1.34
CA THR A 111 1.20 16.12 -1.55
C THR A 111 1.11 16.83 -0.20
N THR A 112 0.77 18.12 -0.21
CA THR A 112 0.54 18.88 1.03
C THR A 112 -0.55 18.28 1.92
N THR A 113 -1.46 17.49 1.35
CA THR A 113 -2.60 16.85 2.02
C THR A 113 -2.49 15.31 2.06
N ARG A 114 -1.37 14.74 1.59
CA ARG A 114 -1.13 13.30 1.51
C ARG A 114 0.32 12.98 1.84
N VAL A 115 0.54 12.32 2.96
CA VAL A 115 1.86 11.85 3.38
C VAL A 115 2.01 10.38 3.04
N LEU A 116 3.11 10.01 2.38
CA LEU A 116 3.49 8.62 2.11
C LEU A 116 4.75 8.27 2.89
N LEU A 117 4.64 7.31 3.80
CA LEU A 117 5.77 6.69 4.49
C LEU A 117 6.08 5.33 3.85
N LEU A 118 7.35 5.14 3.48
CA LEU A 118 7.86 3.87 2.98
C LEU A 118 8.78 3.23 4.01
N GLY A 119 8.63 1.94 4.19
CA GLY A 119 9.48 1.12 5.04
C GLY A 119 9.82 -0.19 4.36
N ALA A 120 11.00 -0.72 4.65
CA ALA A 120 11.39 -2.07 4.25
C ALA A 120 12.13 -2.75 5.39
N GLY A 121 12.12 -4.07 5.40
CA GLY A 121 12.84 -4.82 6.41
C GLY A 121 12.94 -6.30 6.08
N SER A 122 13.77 -6.98 6.84
CA SER A 122 14.00 -8.42 6.79
C SER A 122 13.64 -9.00 8.15
N ILE A 123 12.59 -9.82 8.23
CA ILE A 123 12.02 -10.31 9.50
C ILE A 123 12.11 -11.83 9.60
N THR A 124 12.47 -12.37 10.76
CA THR A 124 12.47 -13.83 11.01
C THR A 124 11.21 -14.27 11.75
N ALA A 125 11.06 -15.59 11.94
CA ALA A 125 9.92 -16.15 12.65
C ALA A 125 9.77 -15.55 14.06
N ASP A 126 8.53 -15.27 14.44
CA ASP A 126 8.13 -14.79 15.77
C ASP A 126 8.74 -13.43 16.16
N GLN A 127 9.25 -12.69 15.19
CA GLN A 127 9.67 -11.30 15.35
C GLN A 127 8.53 -10.32 15.06
N ARG A 128 8.66 -9.14 15.67
CA ARG A 128 7.82 -7.97 15.43
C ARG A 128 8.70 -6.77 15.10
N HIS A 129 8.39 -6.08 14.01
CA HIS A 129 8.97 -4.78 13.68
C HIS A 129 7.90 -3.69 13.80
N THR A 130 8.22 -2.61 14.50
CA THR A 130 7.30 -1.47 14.72
C THR A 130 7.71 -0.28 13.88
N PHE A 131 6.82 0.19 13.02
CA PHE A 131 6.97 1.43 12.28
C PHE A 131 6.10 2.51 12.91
N GLU A 132 6.65 3.71 13.04
CA GLU A 132 5.95 4.85 13.60
C GLU A 132 5.66 5.86 12.50
N LEU A 133 4.38 6.18 12.29
CA LEU A 133 3.93 7.30 11.47
C LEU A 133 3.48 8.43 12.41
N PRO A 134 4.26 9.50 12.59
CA PRO A 134 3.89 10.61 13.45
C PRO A 134 2.56 11.22 13.03
N LEU A 135 1.70 11.52 14.00
CA LEU A 135 0.43 12.17 13.74
C LEU A 135 0.65 13.68 13.55
N PRO A 136 0.17 14.28 12.45
CA PRO A 136 0.24 15.72 12.27
C PRO A 136 -0.66 16.41 13.31
N GLY A 137 -0.12 17.41 14.01
CA GLY A 137 -0.83 18.08 15.09
C GLY A 137 -2.06 18.84 14.58
N SER A 138 -2.04 19.26 13.31
CA SER A 138 -3.18 19.88 12.63
C SER A 138 -4.43 19.01 12.54
N LEU A 139 -4.31 17.68 12.71
CA LEU A 139 -5.46 16.78 12.73
C LEU A 139 -6.06 16.55 14.12
N ALA A 140 -5.40 17.00 15.19
CA ALA A 140 -5.86 16.73 16.55
C ALA A 140 -7.23 17.36 16.82
N ALA A 141 -8.18 16.55 17.31
CA ALA A 141 -9.55 16.95 17.65
C ALA A 141 -10.36 17.57 16.49
N THR A 142 -9.99 17.30 15.23
CA THR A 142 -10.74 17.75 14.05
C THR A 142 -11.75 16.70 13.57
N THR A 143 -12.84 17.17 12.94
CA THR A 143 -13.82 16.30 12.27
C THR A 143 -13.58 16.20 10.77
N ASP A 144 -12.43 16.65 10.29
CA ASP A 144 -12.08 16.58 8.88
C ASP A 144 -11.97 15.12 8.42
N TRP A 145 -12.34 14.91 7.16
CA TRP A 145 -12.18 13.60 6.52
C TRP A 145 -10.70 13.25 6.45
N ARG A 146 -10.41 12.00 6.80
CA ARG A 146 -9.08 11.42 6.65
C ARG A 146 -9.17 9.98 6.18
N ARG A 147 -8.16 9.58 5.42
CA ARG A 147 -7.97 8.23 4.91
C ARG A 147 -6.58 7.75 5.32
N LEU A 148 -6.53 6.58 5.93
CA LEU A 148 -5.30 5.84 6.20
C LEU A 148 -5.28 4.61 5.30
N THR A 149 -4.31 4.56 4.40
CA THR A 149 -4.05 3.38 3.57
C THR A 149 -2.77 2.73 4.07
N ILE A 150 -2.78 1.42 4.35
CA ILE A 150 -1.58 0.67 4.70
C ILE A 150 -1.48 -0.56 3.81
N THR A 151 -0.32 -0.75 3.17
CA THR A 151 0.01 -1.93 2.38
C THR A 151 1.29 -2.55 2.87
N LEU A 152 1.21 -3.81 3.28
CA LEU A 152 2.35 -4.67 3.59
C LEU A 152 2.46 -5.73 2.50
N ALA A 153 3.64 -5.88 1.89
CA ALA A 153 3.88 -6.88 0.85
C ALA A 153 5.20 -7.62 1.09
N TRP A 154 5.22 -8.92 0.79
CA TRP A 154 6.42 -9.76 0.88
C TRP A 154 6.43 -10.83 -0.21
N LEU A 155 7.58 -11.49 -0.35
CA LEU A 155 7.73 -12.69 -1.16
C LEU A 155 8.07 -13.84 -0.22
N SER A 156 7.04 -14.61 0.15
CA SER A 156 7.24 -15.77 1.02
C SER A 156 8.04 -16.85 0.29
N PRO A 157 9.00 -17.50 0.97
CA PRO A 157 9.52 -18.80 0.54
C PRO A 157 8.39 -19.80 0.33
N VAL A 158 8.62 -20.77 -0.55
CA VAL A 158 7.63 -21.78 -0.94
C VAL A 158 8.05 -23.17 -0.50
N ASN A 159 7.16 -23.89 0.18
CA ASN A 159 7.30 -25.30 0.49
C ASN A 159 6.45 -26.13 -0.49
N THR A 160 7.09 -26.76 -1.45
CA THR A 160 6.44 -27.59 -2.46
C THR A 160 5.93 -28.93 -1.93
N ALA A 161 6.42 -29.38 -0.76
CA ALA A 161 6.06 -30.66 -0.17
C ALA A 161 4.71 -30.66 0.58
N THR A 162 4.08 -29.49 0.76
CA THR A 162 2.79 -29.39 1.45
C THR A 162 1.79 -28.58 0.64
N ARG A 163 0.50 -28.83 0.83
CA ARG A 163 -0.58 -28.02 0.23
C ARG A 163 -0.57 -26.57 0.72
N ARG A 164 0.09 -26.29 1.85
CA ARG A 164 0.34 -24.94 2.36
C ARG A 164 1.68 -24.47 1.80
N HIS A 165 1.66 -24.06 0.53
CA HIS A 165 2.86 -23.68 -0.19
C HIS A 165 3.59 -22.48 0.43
N ARG A 166 2.87 -21.53 1.01
CA ARG A 166 3.47 -20.35 1.64
C ARG A 166 4.11 -20.71 2.98
N MET A 167 5.39 -20.40 3.15
CA MET A 167 6.12 -20.66 4.40
C MET A 167 6.01 -19.52 5.41
N ALA A 168 6.04 -18.27 4.96
CA ALA A 168 6.01 -17.09 5.81
C ALA A 168 4.68 -16.34 5.68
N ARG A 169 4.06 -16.03 6.81
CA ARG A 169 2.88 -15.18 6.89
C ARG A 169 3.23 -13.93 7.68
N LEU A 170 3.19 -12.79 7.01
CA LEU A 170 3.33 -11.49 7.67
C LEU A 170 1.95 -10.85 7.81
N SER A 171 1.77 -10.05 8.85
CA SER A 171 0.54 -9.31 9.07
C SER A 171 0.76 -8.07 9.92
N PHE A 172 -0.17 -7.13 9.83
CA PHE A 172 -0.32 -6.05 10.79
C PHE A 172 -1.78 -5.93 11.25
N GLU A 173 -1.99 -5.28 12.38
CA GLU A 173 -3.32 -4.82 12.79
C GLU A 173 -3.43 -3.31 12.50
N PRO A 174 -4.42 -2.86 11.71
CA PRO A 174 -4.55 -1.44 11.40
C PRO A 174 -4.88 -0.61 12.66
N PRO A 175 -4.15 0.49 12.93
CA PRO A 175 -4.41 1.35 14.08
C PRO A 175 -5.66 2.21 13.85
N ARG A 176 -6.83 1.67 14.23
CA ARG A 176 -8.15 2.30 14.01
C ARG A 176 -8.48 3.39 15.01
N GLN A 177 -8.30 3.10 16.30
CA GLN A 177 -8.75 3.97 17.39
C GLN A 177 -8.04 5.33 17.42
N PRO A 178 -6.70 5.41 17.25
CA PRO A 178 -6.00 6.70 17.35
C PRO A 178 -6.38 7.69 16.24
N LEU A 179 -6.86 7.19 15.11
CA LEU A 179 -7.40 8.01 14.03
C LEU A 179 -8.92 7.94 13.92
N GLY A 180 -9.65 7.20 14.76
CA GLY A 180 -11.12 7.07 14.64
C GLY A 180 -11.61 6.67 13.24
N VAL A 181 -10.84 5.81 12.56
CA VAL A 181 -11.12 5.34 11.19
C VAL A 181 -11.64 3.91 11.19
N ASP A 182 -12.43 3.59 10.17
CA ASP A 182 -13.06 2.29 9.97
C ASP A 182 -12.72 1.72 8.58
N ARG A 183 -12.73 0.38 8.46
CA ARG A 183 -12.35 -0.31 7.21
C ARG A 183 -13.34 -0.02 6.09
N LEU A 184 -12.86 0.53 4.98
CA LEU A 184 -13.69 0.86 3.82
C LEU A 184 -13.88 -0.34 2.88
N GLU A 185 -12.79 -0.93 2.39
CA GLU A 185 -12.81 -1.90 1.30
C GLU A 185 -12.56 -3.33 1.78
N ALA A 186 -11.38 -3.89 1.49
CA ALA A 186 -11.05 -5.31 1.63
C ALA A 186 -11.50 -5.90 2.97
N GLU A 187 -12.08 -7.09 2.91
CA GLU A 187 -12.43 -7.81 4.13
C GLU A 187 -11.17 -8.20 4.90
N ALA A 188 -11.15 -7.93 6.20
CA ALA A 188 -10.01 -8.18 7.08
C ALA A 188 -9.41 -9.59 6.94
N ARG A 189 -10.27 -10.61 6.82
CA ARG A 189 -9.83 -12.01 6.66
C ARG A 189 -9.20 -12.26 5.29
N VAL A 190 -9.80 -11.70 4.23
CA VAL A 190 -9.31 -11.89 2.86
C VAL A 190 -7.96 -11.20 2.66
N SER A 191 -7.78 -10.01 3.25
CA SER A 191 -6.51 -9.28 3.19
C SER A 191 -5.31 -10.06 3.77
N ARG A 192 -5.56 -11.04 4.66
CA ARG A 192 -4.52 -11.85 5.32
C ARG A 192 -4.23 -13.17 4.61
N ASN A 193 -4.99 -13.52 3.57
CA ASN A 193 -4.85 -14.81 2.89
C ASN A 193 -3.71 -14.83 1.86
N GLY A 194 -3.18 -13.68 1.44
CA GLY A 194 -2.13 -13.57 0.43
C GLY A 194 -0.73 -13.30 0.96
N THR A 195 0.16 -12.82 0.09
CA THR A 195 1.48 -12.28 0.44
C THR A 195 1.51 -10.75 0.32
N VAL A 196 0.33 -10.16 0.43
CA VAL A 196 0.07 -8.72 0.53
C VAL A 196 -1.12 -8.56 1.46
N GLN A 197 -1.02 -7.68 2.44
CA GLN A 197 -2.13 -7.19 3.24
C GLN A 197 -2.30 -5.71 2.93
N HIS A 198 -3.47 -5.34 2.39
CA HIS A 198 -3.81 -3.97 2.05
C HIS A 198 -5.12 -3.57 2.73
N GLU A 199 -5.09 -2.46 3.47
CA GLU A 199 -6.21 -1.95 4.26
C GLU A 199 -6.38 -0.45 3.93
N ILE A 200 -7.59 -0.07 3.50
CA ILE A 200 -8.03 1.32 3.34
C ILE A 200 -9.02 1.62 4.46
N LEU A 201 -8.71 2.63 5.26
CA LEU A 201 -9.49 3.04 6.41
C LEU A 201 -9.90 4.50 6.25
N GLU A 202 -11.13 4.85 6.58
CA GLU A 202 -11.63 6.22 6.51
C GLU A 202 -12.38 6.62 7.77
N GLY A 203 -12.41 7.91 8.06
CA GLY A 203 -13.15 8.44 9.20
C GLY A 203 -13.21 9.96 9.22
N GLN A 204 -14.16 10.47 9.99
CA GLN A 204 -14.39 11.90 10.24
C GLN A 204 -14.59 12.19 11.74
N ARG A 205 -14.37 11.20 12.61
CA ARG A 205 -14.59 11.35 14.05
C ARG A 205 -13.58 12.30 14.67
N ALA A 206 -13.95 13.18 15.59
CA ALA A 206 -12.95 13.90 16.36
C ALA A 206 -12.20 12.92 17.27
N VAL A 207 -10.87 12.84 17.13
CA VAL A 207 -10.02 12.05 18.02
C VAL A 207 -8.95 12.97 18.57
N ALA A 208 -8.84 12.99 19.90
CA ALA A 208 -7.77 13.69 20.58
C ALA A 208 -6.54 12.78 20.63
N PHE A 209 -5.40 13.31 20.21
CA PHE A 209 -4.08 12.72 20.39
C PHE A 209 -3.11 13.85 20.76
N ALA A 210 -2.05 13.54 21.49
CA ALA A 210 -1.10 14.50 22.00
C ALA A 210 -0.05 14.87 20.94
N ALA A 211 0.61 16.02 21.14
CA ALA A 211 1.76 16.40 20.33
C ALA A 211 2.89 15.37 20.51
N GLY A 212 3.33 14.76 19.40
CA GLY A 212 4.32 13.69 19.43
C GLY A 212 3.72 12.28 19.49
N ASP A 213 2.40 12.11 19.42
CA ASP A 213 1.82 10.79 19.20
C ASP A 213 2.17 10.27 17.79
N ALA A 214 2.30 8.95 17.69
CA ALA A 214 2.52 8.27 16.42
C ALA A 214 1.61 7.06 16.28
N LEU A 215 1.24 6.77 15.04
CA LEU A 215 0.59 5.52 14.69
C LEU A 215 1.65 4.44 14.59
N GLU A 216 1.52 3.42 15.44
CA GLU A 216 2.34 2.23 15.38
C GLU A 216 1.74 1.23 14.38
N ILE A 217 2.56 0.84 13.41
CA ILE A 217 2.27 -0.24 12.48
C ILE A 217 3.20 -1.39 12.84
N ASN A 218 2.64 -2.35 13.58
CA ASN A 218 3.34 -3.54 14.04
C ASN A 218 3.27 -4.64 12.97
N VAL A 219 4.40 -4.97 12.36
CA VAL A 219 4.56 -6.05 11.39
C VAL A 219 5.02 -7.30 12.14
N ASP A 220 4.15 -8.30 12.20
CA ASP A 220 4.42 -9.61 12.80
C ASP A 220 4.77 -10.65 11.73
N CYS A 221 5.75 -11.52 12.00
CA CYS A 221 6.06 -12.68 11.15
C CYS A 221 5.75 -14.00 11.85
N ARG A 222 5.02 -14.88 11.17
CA ARG A 222 4.73 -16.25 11.62
C ARG A 222 5.10 -17.26 10.54
N VAL A 223 5.47 -18.47 10.98
CA VAL A 223 5.66 -19.61 10.09
C VAL A 223 4.31 -20.27 9.82
N ASP A 224 3.96 -20.42 8.54
CA ASP A 224 2.73 -21.07 8.06
C ASP A 224 2.99 -22.52 7.62
N ALA A 225 4.18 -22.79 7.08
CA ALA A 225 4.64 -24.13 6.71
C ALA A 225 6.17 -24.25 6.76
N GLY A 226 6.67 -25.41 7.22
CA GLY A 226 8.11 -25.71 7.25
C GLY A 226 8.88 -24.86 8.26
N ARG A 227 10.05 -24.36 7.86
CA ARG A 227 10.94 -23.50 8.67
C ARG A 227 11.50 -22.38 7.81
N LEU A 228 11.68 -21.19 8.38
CA LEU A 228 12.33 -20.08 7.67
C LEU A 228 13.85 -20.20 7.86
N ALA A 229 14.57 -20.51 6.77
CA ALA A 229 16.03 -20.61 6.80
C ALA A 229 16.74 -19.24 6.73
N ALA A 230 16.04 -18.21 6.26
CA ALA A 230 16.52 -16.84 6.16
C ALA A 230 15.40 -15.86 6.51
N PRO A 231 15.76 -14.63 6.93
CA PRO A 231 14.79 -13.54 7.07
C PRO A 231 13.98 -13.30 5.80
N VAL A 232 12.72 -12.95 5.96
CA VAL A 232 11.79 -12.65 4.87
C VAL A 232 11.79 -11.15 4.64
N ARG A 233 12.16 -10.74 3.43
CA ARG A 233 12.07 -9.33 3.01
C ARG A 233 10.61 -8.92 2.83
N TYR A 234 10.28 -7.73 3.32
CA TYR A 234 8.98 -7.11 3.12
C TYR A 234 9.12 -5.60 2.85
N GLY A 235 8.11 -5.06 2.18
CA GLY A 235 7.90 -3.63 1.97
C GLY A 235 6.61 -3.20 2.64
N LEU A 236 6.61 -1.99 3.19
CA LEU A 236 5.49 -1.33 3.84
C LEU A 236 5.30 0.05 3.20
N ALA A 237 4.07 0.36 2.82
CA ALA A 237 3.66 1.68 2.40
C ALA A 237 2.48 2.12 3.26
N ALA A 238 2.56 3.28 3.89
CA ALA A 238 1.50 3.87 4.69
C ALA A 238 1.22 5.29 4.20
N THR A 239 -0.01 5.55 3.77
CA THR A 239 -0.46 6.87 3.35
C THR A 239 -1.48 7.42 4.33
N LEU A 240 -1.22 8.61 4.85
CA LEU A 240 -2.22 9.42 5.55
C LEU A 240 -2.65 10.56 4.64
N GLU A 241 -3.94 10.58 4.31
CA GLU A 241 -4.56 11.57 3.45
C GLU A 241 -5.65 12.32 4.22
N VAL A 242 -5.77 13.62 3.98
CA VAL A 242 -6.71 14.50 4.67
C VAL A 242 -7.48 15.35 3.67
N ALA A 243 -8.61 15.90 4.11
CA ALA A 243 -9.43 16.78 3.30
C ALA A 243 -8.63 18.02 2.81
N PRO A 244 -8.79 18.46 1.55
CA PRO A 244 -8.15 19.66 1.02
C PRO A 244 -8.54 20.97 1.72
N THR A 245 -9.60 20.93 2.55
CA THR A 245 -10.02 22.04 3.40
C THR A 245 -8.97 22.42 4.44
N ILE A 246 -8.11 21.48 4.82
CA ILE A 246 -6.98 21.73 5.71
C ILE A 246 -5.90 22.48 4.92
N ARG A 247 -5.70 23.75 5.28
CA ARG A 247 -4.70 24.64 4.65
C ARG A 247 -3.26 24.39 5.12
N VAL A 248 -3.04 23.37 5.93
CA VAL A 248 -1.75 23.05 6.52
C VAL A 248 -1.06 21.97 5.70
N ASP A 249 0.25 22.13 5.50
CA ASP A 249 1.08 21.13 4.85
C ASP A 249 1.42 19.99 5.82
N ILE A 250 0.54 18.99 5.85
CA ILE A 250 0.71 17.82 6.74
C ILE A 250 1.97 17.02 6.39
N HIS A 251 2.42 17.07 5.14
CA HIS A 251 3.63 16.40 4.70
C HIS A 251 4.86 17.02 5.37
N GLN A 252 4.94 18.35 5.42
CA GLN A 252 6.04 19.02 6.13
C GLN A 252 5.99 18.77 7.64
N GLU A 253 4.81 18.78 8.26
CA GLU A 253 4.67 18.46 9.69
C GLU A 253 5.20 17.06 10.01
N VAL A 254 4.75 16.04 9.29
CA VAL A 254 5.19 14.65 9.53
C VAL A 254 6.68 14.51 9.25
N ARG A 255 7.20 15.14 8.19
CA ARG A 255 8.63 15.13 7.87
C ARG A 255 9.48 15.73 8.99
N GLN A 256 9.10 16.89 9.51
CA GLN A 256 9.82 17.56 10.60
C GLN A 256 9.82 16.70 11.87
N GLN A 257 8.67 16.11 12.22
CA GLN A 257 8.58 15.20 13.37
C GLN A 257 9.48 13.97 13.21
N LEU A 258 9.52 13.37 12.01
CA LEU A 258 10.42 12.24 11.71
C LEU A 258 11.89 12.63 11.86
N GLN A 259 12.31 13.78 11.34
CA GLN A 259 13.69 14.26 11.46
C GLN A 259 14.11 14.47 12.92
N VAL A 260 13.21 15.02 13.76
CA VAL A 260 13.47 15.18 15.20
C VAL A 260 13.64 13.80 15.87
N ARG A 261 12.76 12.84 15.58
CA ARG A 261 12.86 11.48 16.15
C ARG A 261 14.13 10.74 15.73
N LEU A 262 14.53 10.88 14.46
CA LEU A 262 15.76 10.28 13.95
C LEU A 262 16.99 10.80 14.70
N ARG A 263 17.08 12.12 14.92
CA ARG A 263 18.18 12.73 15.68
C ARG A 263 18.26 12.23 17.13
N THR A 264 17.12 12.01 17.78
CA THR A 264 17.08 11.48 19.14
C THR A 264 17.51 10.01 19.20
N ARG A 265 17.20 9.20 18.18
CA ARG A 265 17.61 7.79 18.09
C ARG A 265 19.11 7.59 17.84
N THR A 266 19.79 8.58 17.25
CA THR A 266 21.24 8.50 16.95
C THR A 266 22.12 9.03 18.10
N ARG A 267 21.52 9.64 19.14
CA ARG A 267 22.20 10.03 20.38
C ARG A 267 22.13 8.93 21.43
#